data_AF-A0A957EYT2-F1
#
_entry.id   AF-A0A957EYT2-F1
#
_cell.length_a   1.000
_cell.length_b   1.000
_cell.length_c   1.000
_cell.angle_alpha   90.00
_cell.angle_beta   90.00
_cell.angle_gamma   90.00
#
_symmetry.space_group_name_H-M   'P 1'
#
loop_
_entity.id
_entity.type
_entity.pdbx_description
1 polymer ?
#
loop_
_entity_poly.entity_id
_entity_poly.type
_entity_poly.pdbx_seq_one_letter_code
_entity_poly.pdbx_strand_id
1 'polypeptide(L)'
;RSFLHFFLFTGDDSLRRIEQLSYGERSRLMLATLVAQGCNFLLLDEPINHLDIPSRTQFEQSLRQFEGTILAVVHDRYFITRFATDLWLVQGGGVVKRPLIR
;
A
#
# COMPACT_ATOMS: atom_id res chain seq x y z
N ARG A 1 -1.33 -0.90 21.68
CA ARG A 1 -1.11 0.51 21.28
C ARG A 1 -0.01 0.69 20.23
N SER A 2 0.94 -0.24 20.04
CA SER A 2 2.06 -0.07 19.08
C SER A 2 1.74 -0.39 17.61
N PHE A 3 0.70 -1.18 17.31
CA PHE A 3 0.45 -1.68 15.96
C PHE A 3 0.03 -0.60 14.95
N LEU A 4 -0.88 0.29 15.33
CA LEU A 4 -1.37 1.37 14.45
C LEU A 4 -0.29 2.44 14.14
N HIS A 5 0.74 2.54 14.98
CA HIS A 5 1.88 3.43 14.75
C HIS A 5 2.67 3.03 13.49
N PHE A 6 2.76 1.75 13.17
CA PHE A 6 3.36 1.27 11.91
C PHE A 6 2.61 1.79 10.68
N PHE A 7 1.30 1.99 10.81
CA PHE A 7 0.45 2.57 9.77
C PHE A 7 0.29 4.08 9.90
N LEU A 8 1.21 4.73 10.63
CA LEU A 8 1.30 6.19 10.82
C LEU A 8 0.03 6.81 11.46
N PHE A 9 -0.64 6.06 12.33
CA PHE A 9 -1.65 6.61 13.24
C PHE A 9 -0.99 6.87 14.59
N THR A 10 -0.98 8.13 15.03
CA THR A 10 -0.26 8.54 16.25
C THR A 10 -1.19 9.25 17.22
N GLY A 11 -0.91 9.13 18.53
CA GLY A 11 -1.69 9.81 19.57
C GLY A 11 -3.21 9.60 19.45
N ASP A 12 -3.94 10.71 19.37
CA ASP A 12 -5.40 10.75 19.31
C ASP A 12 -5.97 10.43 17.91
N ASP A 13 -5.14 10.21 16.88
CA ASP A 13 -5.62 9.80 15.56
C ASP A 13 -6.46 8.52 15.60
N SER A 14 -6.11 7.62 16.53
CA SER A 14 -6.83 6.37 16.77
C SER A 14 -8.25 6.57 17.31
N LEU A 15 -8.58 7.78 17.79
CA LEU A 15 -9.89 8.14 18.35
C LEU A 15 -10.76 8.94 17.36
N ARG A 16 -10.20 9.36 16.22
CA ARG A 16 -10.93 10.08 15.17
C ARG A 16 -11.98 9.16 14.54
N ARG A 17 -13.14 9.72 14.21
CA ARG A 17 -14.17 8.97 13.47
C ARG A 17 -13.70 8.71 12.05
N ILE A 18 -14.02 7.55 11.49
CA ILE A 18 -13.65 7.15 10.12
C ILE A 18 -14.09 8.21 9.09
N GLU A 19 -15.26 8.82 9.32
CA GLU A 19 -15.80 9.90 8.48
C GLU A 19 -14.87 11.13 8.38
N GLN A 20 -14.07 11.38 9.41
CA GLN A 20 -13.13 12.52 9.49
C GLN A 20 -11.76 12.19 8.91
N LEU A 21 -11.54 10.94 8.48
CA LEU A 21 -10.29 10.52 7.87
C LEU A 21 -10.25 10.90 6.40
N SER A 22 -9.10 11.39 5.94
CA SER A 22 -8.80 11.55 4.51
C SER A 22 -8.82 10.19 3.81
N TYR A 23 -8.92 10.20 2.49
CA TYR A 23 -8.90 8.95 1.71
C TYR A 23 -7.61 8.14 1.97
N GLY A 24 -6.46 8.83 2.09
CA GLY A 24 -5.18 8.19 2.43
C GLY A 24 -5.13 7.60 3.82
N GLU A 25 -5.70 8.30 4.81
CA GLU A 25 -5.83 7.77 6.18
C GLU A 25 -6.72 6.53 6.19
N ARG A 26 -7.87 6.54 5.51
CA ARG A 26 -8.75 5.36 5.42
C ARG A 26 -8.07 4.17 4.77
N SER A 27 -7.31 4.40 3.70
CA SER A 27 -6.55 3.33 3.03
C SER A 27 -5.50 2.71 3.95
N ARG A 28 -4.77 3.53 4.73
CA ARG A 28 -3.83 3.04 5.75
C ARG A 28 -4.52 2.26 6.88
N LEU A 29 -5.68 2.73 7.34
CA LEU A 29 -6.46 2.03 8.37
C LEU A 29 -6.95 0.66 7.88
N MET A 30 -7.36 0.58 6.62
CA MET A 30 -7.75 -0.67 5.99
C MET A 30 -6.57 -1.65 5.92
N LEU A 31 -5.40 -1.17 5.48
CA LEU A 31 -4.17 -1.96 5.49
C LEU A 31 -3.87 -2.49 6.89
N ALA A 32 -3.88 -1.62 7.91
CA ALA A 32 -3.67 -2.00 9.30
C ALA A 32 -4.66 -3.08 9.75
N THR A 33 -5.93 -2.94 9.40
CA THR A 33 -6.98 -3.91 9.76
C THR A 33 -6.71 -5.27 9.14
N LEU A 34 -6.33 -5.32 7.86
CA LEU A 34 -6.00 -6.57 7.16
C LEU A 34 -4.80 -7.27 7.81
N VAL A 35 -3.74 -6.50 8.13
CA VAL A 35 -2.56 -7.05 8.82
C VAL A 35 -2.92 -7.56 10.22
N ALA A 36 -3.76 -6.84 10.97
CA ALA A 36 -4.22 -7.27 12.29
C ALA A 36 -5.06 -8.55 12.25
N GLN A 37 -5.74 -8.81 11.13
CA GLN A 37 -6.49 -10.05 10.88
C GLN A 37 -5.59 -11.22 10.49
N GLY A 38 -4.26 -11.05 10.48
CA GLY A 38 -3.31 -12.09 10.09
C GLY A 38 -3.22 -12.30 8.58
N CYS A 39 -3.65 -11.31 7.78
CA CYS A 39 -3.48 -11.37 6.33
C CYS A 39 -1.99 -11.38 5.99
N ASN A 40 -1.57 -12.34 5.16
CA ASN A 40 -0.20 -12.50 4.69
C ASN A 40 -0.04 -12.29 3.18
N PHE A 41 -1.14 -12.06 2.47
CA PHE A 41 -1.18 -11.83 1.02
C PHE A 41 -2.18 -10.74 0.68
N LEU A 42 -1.69 -9.62 0.14
CA LEU A 42 -2.51 -8.49 -0.28
C LEU A 42 -2.59 -8.42 -1.80
N LEU A 43 -3.82 -8.28 -2.30
CA LEU A 43 -4.10 -8.00 -3.70
C LEU A 43 -4.63 -6.58 -3.82
N LEU A 44 -3.90 -5.72 -4.53
CA LEU A 44 -4.19 -4.30 -4.62
C LEU A 44 -4.41 -3.89 -6.07
N ASP A 45 -5.55 -3.28 -6.37
CA ASP A 45 -5.84 -2.72 -7.69
C ASP A 45 -5.75 -1.20 -7.62
N GLU A 46 -4.77 -0.62 -8.32
CA GLU A 46 -4.50 0.82 -8.38
C GLU A 46 -4.49 1.54 -7.01
N PRO A 47 -3.75 1.02 -6.00
CA PRO A 47 -3.92 1.42 -4.60
C PRO A 47 -3.43 2.85 -4.28
N ILE A 48 -2.66 3.45 -5.18
CA ILE A 48 -2.12 4.81 -5.02
C ILE A 48 -2.95 5.87 -5.77
N ASN A 49 -3.98 5.46 -6.50
CA ASN A 49 -4.81 6.38 -7.23
C ASN A 49 -5.62 7.26 -6.25
N HIS A 50 -5.88 8.51 -6.64
CA HIS A 50 -6.59 9.51 -5.83
C HIS A 50 -5.91 9.93 -4.51
N LEU A 51 -4.72 9.39 -4.20
CA LEU A 51 -3.90 9.87 -3.09
C LEU A 51 -3.11 11.12 -3.52
N ASP A 52 -3.10 12.13 -2.65
CA ASP A 52 -2.19 13.27 -2.76
C ASP A 52 -0.73 12.84 -2.46
N ILE A 53 0.24 13.69 -2.81
CA ILE A 53 1.67 13.37 -2.67
C ILE A 53 2.04 12.94 -1.23
N PRO A 54 1.58 13.65 -0.17
CA PRO A 54 1.83 13.21 1.20
C PRO A 54 1.21 11.85 1.52
N SER A 55 -0.05 11.61 1.15
CA SER A 55 -0.71 10.33 1.45
C SER A 55 -0.09 9.16 0.68
N ARG A 56 0.36 9.39 -0.56
CA ARG A 56 1.11 8.39 -1.34
C ARG A 56 2.35 7.94 -0.60
N THR A 57 3.15 8.89 -0.14
CA THR A 57 4.41 8.60 0.59
C THR A 57 4.15 7.80 1.88
N GLN A 58 3.10 8.16 2.61
CA GLN A 58 2.71 7.47 3.85
C GLN A 58 2.17 6.05 3.59
N PHE A 59 1.35 5.89 2.54
CA PHE A 59 0.82 4.61 2.12
C PHE A 59 1.94 3.67 1.67
N GLU A 60 2.84 4.19 0.84
CA GLU A 60 4.10 3.55 0.45
C GLU A 60 4.91 3.07 1.66
N GLN A 61 5.12 3.92 2.67
CA GLN A 61 5.81 3.52 3.91
C GLN A 61 5.08 2.38 4.65
N SER A 62 3.75 2.43 4.69
CA SER A 62 2.95 1.39 5.33
C SER A 62 3.06 0.04 4.59
N LEU A 63 3.09 0.06 3.26
CA LEU A 63 3.31 -1.15 2.45
C LEU A 63 4.70 -1.77 2.67
N ARG A 64 5.73 -0.94 2.88
CA ARG A 64 7.09 -1.42 3.21
C ARG A 64 7.18 -2.15 4.54
N GLN A 65 6.28 -1.85 5.47
CA GLN A 65 6.23 -2.48 6.79
C GLN A 65 5.36 -3.73 6.82
N PHE A 66 4.62 -4.00 5.75
CA PHE A 66 3.88 -5.23 5.63
C PHE A 66 4.83 -6.39 5.35
N GLU A 67 4.89 -7.36 6.26
CA GLU A 67 5.78 -8.52 6.17
C GLU A 67 5.27 -9.62 5.24
N GLY A 68 4.04 -9.49 4.72
CA GLY A 68 3.45 -10.44 3.77
C GLY A 68 3.83 -10.17 2.31
N THR A 69 3.21 -10.91 1.41
CA THR A 69 3.36 -10.72 -0.04
C THR A 69 2.32 -9.73 -0.56
N ILE A 70 2.74 -8.84 -1.45
CA ILE A 70 1.85 -7.87 -2.10
C ILE A 70 1.88 -8.12 -3.59
N LEU A 71 0.71 -8.33 -4.19
CA LEU A 71 0.52 -8.25 -5.63
C LEU A 71 -0.30 -6.99 -5.93
N ALA A 72 0.35 -6.01 -6.55
CA ALA A 72 -0.26 -4.72 -6.87
C ALA A 72 -0.32 -4.50 -8.38
N VAL A 73 -1.49 -4.08 -8.87
CA VAL A 73 -1.68 -3.54 -10.22
C VAL A 73 -1.49 -2.04 -10.14
N VAL A 74 -0.52 -1.52 -10.90
CA VAL A 74 -0.14 -0.10 -10.88
C VAL A 74 0.29 0.37 -12.26
N HIS A 75 -0.02 1.62 -12.59
CA HIS A 75 0.52 2.30 -13.78
C HIS A 75 1.71 3.24 -13.46
N ASP A 76 2.01 3.49 -12.19
CA ASP A 76 3.05 4.43 -11.76
C ASP A 76 4.46 3.80 -11.74
N ARG A 77 5.36 4.33 -12.58
CA ARG A 77 6.75 3.86 -12.68
C ARG A 77 7.59 4.13 -11.44
N TYR A 78 7.33 5.22 -10.70
CA TYR A 78 8.07 5.52 -9.47
C TYR A 78 7.73 4.51 -8.39
N PHE A 79 6.45 4.14 -8.26
CA PHE A 79 6.01 3.11 -7.33
C PHE A 79 6.67 1.75 -7.67
N ILE A 80 6.62 1.33 -8.93
CA ILE A 80 7.24 0.07 -9.38
C ILE A 80 8.73 0.05 -9.01
N THR A 81 9.47 1.12 -9.35
CA THR A 81 10.92 1.18 -9.14
C THR A 81 11.30 1.12 -7.66
N ARG A 82 10.46 1.68 -6.78
CA ARG A 82 10.74 1.77 -5.34
C ARG A 82 10.28 0.57 -4.52
N PHE A 83 9.25 -0.15 -4.96
CA PHE A 83 8.58 -1.16 -4.13
C PHE A 83 8.56 -2.56 -4.72
N ALA A 84 8.60 -2.70 -6.04
CA ALA A 84 8.54 -4.02 -6.65
C ALA A 84 9.81 -4.82 -6.34
N THR A 85 9.61 -6.12 -6.09
CA THR A 85 10.66 -7.14 -6.10
C THR A 85 10.65 -7.93 -7.40
N ASP A 86 9.47 -8.04 -8.02
CA ASP A 86 9.22 -8.68 -9.30
C ASP A 86 8.29 -7.79 -10.14
N LEU A 87 8.55 -7.70 -11.45
CA LEU A 87 7.71 -6.93 -12.37
C LEU A 87 7.07 -7.86 -13.40
N TRP A 88 5.76 -7.85 -13.47
CA TRP A 88 5.00 -8.58 -14.48
C TRP A 88 4.32 -7.57 -15.39
N LEU A 89 4.57 -7.68 -16.70
CA LEU A 89 3.98 -6.80 -17.70
C LEU A 89 2.81 -7.51 -18.37
N VAL A 90 1.65 -6.87 -18.39
CA VAL A 90 0.49 -7.31 -19.16
C VAL A 90 0.52 -6.59 -20.51
N GLN A 91 0.86 -7.30 -21.58
CA GLN A 91 0.99 -6.74 -22.93
C GLN A 91 0.57 -7.77 -23.99
N GLY A 92 -0.11 -7.32 -25.04
CA GLY A 92 -0.49 -8.18 -26.17
C GLY A 92 -1.38 -9.37 -25.81
N GLY A 93 -2.21 -9.25 -24.76
CA GLY A 93 -3.08 -10.33 -24.27
C GLY A 93 -2.37 -11.39 -23.42
N GLY A 94 -1.08 -11.21 -23.10
CA GLY A 94 -0.30 -12.11 -22.26
C GLY A 94 0.35 -11.40 -21.06
N VAL A 95 0.97 -12.21 -20.19
CA VAL A 95 1.73 -11.73 -19.03
C VAL A 95 3.19 -12.17 -19.16
N VAL A 96 4.12 -11.22 -19.08
CA VAL A 96 5.56 -11.48 -19.20
C VAL A 96 6.27 -11.00 -17.93
N LYS A 97 7.00 -11.89 -17.27
CA LYS A 97 7.87 -11.52 -16.14
C LYS A 97 9.11 -10.80 -16.67
N ARG A 98 9.44 -9.64 -16.08
CA ARG A 98 10.66 -8.86 -16.34
C ARG A 98 11.54 -8.83 -15.10
N PRO A 99 12.87 -8.95 -15.26
CA PRO A 99 13.79 -8.63 -14.18
C PRO A 99 13.74 -7.12 -13.89
N LEU A 100 13.79 -6.75 -12.61
CA LEU A 100 13.96 -5.36 -12.21
C LEU A 100 15.42 -4.95 -12.44
N ILE A 101 15.63 -3.90 -13.23
CA ILE A 101 16.94 -3.26 -13.34
C ILE A 101 17.00 -2.27 -12.17
N ARG A 102 17.81 -2.58 -11.14
CA ARG A 102 18.07 -1.69 -10.01
C ARG A 102 19.29 -0.83 -10.26
#